data_AF-A0A1C6CSD6-F1
#
_entry.id   AF-A0A1C6CSD6-F1
#
_cell.length_a   1.000
_cell.length_b   1.000
_cell.length_c   1.000
_cell.angle_alpha   90.00
_cell.angle_beta   90.00
_cell.angle_gamma   90.00
#
_symmetry.space_group_name_H-M   'P 1'
#
loop_
_entity.id
_entity.type
_entity.pdbx_description
1 polymer ?
#
loop_
_entity_poly.entity_id
_entity_poly.type
_entity_poly.pdbx_seq_one_letter_code
_entity_poly.pdbx_strand_id
1 'polypeptide(L)' 'MEEAARKTEGVQSATVNFMALKMIVEFAEGQDPKAVMEQVRRNCKKVEDDCEIYL' A
#
# COMPACT_ATOMS: atom_id res chain seq x y z
N MET A 1 1.04 7.73 4.51
CA MET A 1 0.75 6.31 4.21
C MET A 1 0.08 6.12 2.84
N GLU A 2 -1.12 6.67 2.59
CA GLU A 2 -1.85 6.51 1.30
C GLU A 2 -1.02 6.89 0.07
N GLU A 3 -0.38 8.05 0.09
CA GLU A 3 0.42 8.53 -1.02
C GLU A 3 1.67 7.67 -1.28
N ALA A 4 2.23 7.05 -0.24
CA ALA A 4 3.37 6.14 -0.36
C ALA A 4 2.96 4.82 -1.01
N ALA A 5 1.77 4.31 -0.68
CA ALA A 5 1.19 3.16 -1.36
C ALA A 5 0.93 3.47 -2.84
N ARG A 6 0.34 4.64 -3.18
CA ARG A 6 0.12 5.06 -4.58
C ARG A 6 1.39 5.21 -5.40
N LYS A 7 2.51 5.62 -4.77
CA LYS A 7 3.82 5.74 -5.44
C LYS A 7 4.53 4.41 -5.62
N THR A 8 3.96 3.31 -5.13
CA THR A 8 4.56 1.98 -5.27
C THR A 8 4.30 1.44 -6.68
N GLU A 9 5.34 0.91 -7.31
CA GLU A 9 5.23 0.32 -8.63
C GLU A 9 4.28 -0.88 -8.60
N GLY A 10 3.33 -0.92 -9.54
CA GLY A 10 2.29 -1.94 -9.59
C GLY A 10 1.03 -1.65 -8.77
N VAL A 11 0.98 -0.53 -8.04
CA VAL A 11 -0.28 -0.01 -7.47
C VAL A 11 -0.98 0.88 -8.50
N GLN A 12 -2.22 0.53 -8.83
CA GLN A 12 -3.08 1.33 -9.69
C GLN A 12 -3.75 2.45 -8.89
N SER A 13 -4.23 2.15 -7.69
CA SER A 13 -4.86 3.11 -6.78
C SER A 13 -4.70 2.67 -5.33
N ALA A 14 -4.65 3.60 -4.40
CA ALA A 14 -4.70 3.28 -2.97
C ALA A 14 -5.51 4.33 -2.23
N THR A 15 -6.45 3.91 -1.38
CA THR A 15 -7.33 4.82 -0.64
C THR A 15 -7.45 4.36 0.79
N VAL A 16 -7.18 5.25 1.74
CA VAL A 16 -7.39 5.02 3.17
C VAL A 16 -8.81 5.42 3.52
N ASN A 17 -9.60 4.44 3.99
CA ASN A 17 -10.88 4.69 4.60
C ASN A 17 -10.69 4.95 6.09
N PHE A 18 -10.72 6.23 6.47
CA PHE A 18 -10.53 6.67 7.86
C PHE A 18 -11.66 6.20 8.80
N MET A 19 -12.90 6.06 8.31
CA MET A 19 -14.01 5.55 9.12
C MET A 19 -13.85 4.05 9.42
N ALA A 20 -13.38 3.29 8.45
CA ALA A 20 -13.17 1.84 8.60
C ALA A 20 -11.77 1.48 9.13
N LEU A 21 -10.87 2.46 9.25
CA LEU A 21 -9.45 2.25 9.56
C LEU A 21 -8.78 1.20 8.64
N LYS A 22 -9.17 1.19 7.36
CA LYS A 22 -8.67 0.23 6.35
C LYS A 22 -8.09 0.95 5.15
N MET A 23 -6.97 0.46 4.64
CA MET A 23 -6.41 0.89 3.36
C MET A 23 -6.83 -0.09 2.27
N ILE A 24 -7.41 0.42 1.20
CA ILE A 24 -7.75 -0.32 -0.01
C ILE A 24 -6.63 -0.08 -1.02
N VAL A 25 -6.06 -1.14 -1.57
CA VAL A 25 -5.01 -1.07 -2.61
C VAL A 25 -5.52 -1.83 -3.83
N GLU A 26 -5.61 -1.12 -4.96
CA GLU A 26 -5.88 -1.67 -6.27
C GLU A 26 -4.55 -1.89 -6.99
N PHE A 27 -4.32 -3.11 -7.46
CA PHE A 27 -3.11 -3.51 -8.17
C PHE A 27 -3.31 -3.39 -9.67
N ALA A 28 -2.28 -3.01 -10.41
CA ALA A 28 -2.34 -2.97 -11.86
C ALA A 28 -2.48 -4.40 -12.45
N GLU A 29 -3.13 -4.52 -13.60
CA GLU A 29 -3.32 -5.81 -14.26
C GLU A 29 -1.97 -6.48 -14.57
N GLY A 30 -1.86 -7.77 -14.23
CA GLY A 30 -0.65 -8.56 -14.42
C GLY A 30 0.42 -8.39 -13.32
N GLN A 31 0.16 -7.59 -12.29
CA GLN A 31 1.04 -7.49 -11.13
C GLN A 31 0.78 -8.59 -10.09
N ASP A 32 1.84 -9.03 -9.43
CA ASP A 32 1.74 -10.00 -8.34
C ASP A 32 1.40 -9.26 -7.02
N PRO A 33 0.23 -9.52 -6.41
CA PRO A 33 -0.21 -8.77 -5.23
C PRO A 33 0.73 -8.93 -4.03
N LYS A 34 1.38 -10.10 -3.88
CA LYS A 34 2.33 -10.32 -2.79
C LYS A 34 3.59 -9.49 -2.98
N ALA A 35 4.14 -9.48 -4.20
CA ALA A 35 5.30 -8.67 -4.54
C ALA A 35 5.02 -7.17 -4.36
N VAL A 36 3.88 -6.69 -4.86
CA VAL A 36 3.50 -5.27 -4.73
C VAL A 36 3.25 -4.90 -3.27
N MET A 37 2.54 -5.73 -2.49
CA MET A 37 2.30 -5.44 -1.07
C MET A 37 3.58 -5.39 -0.24
N GLU A 38 4.59 -6.20 -0.56
CA GLU A 38 5.88 -6.12 0.12
C GLU A 38 6.58 -4.79 -0.15
N GLN A 39 6.47 -4.27 -1.38
CA GLN A 39 6.97 -2.94 -1.73
C GLN A 39 6.16 -1.83 -1.06
N VAL A 40 4.83 -1.95 -1.02
CA VAL A 40 3.94 -1.00 -0.33
C VAL A 40 4.33 -0.93 1.15
N ARG A 41 4.56 -2.08 1.81
CA ARG A 41 5.01 -2.12 3.21
C ARG A 41 6.36 -1.42 3.38
N ARG A 42 7.33 -1.66 2.51
CA ARG A 42 8.65 -0.99 2.57
C ARG A 42 8.53 0.52 2.38
N ASN A 43 7.67 0.98 1.47
CA ASN A 43 7.45 2.40 1.20
C ASN A 43 6.70 3.08 2.35
N CYS A 44 5.66 2.45 2.89
CA CYS A 44 4.95 2.96 4.07
C CYS A 44 5.86 3.02 5.29
N LYS A 45 6.71 2.01 5.52
CA LYS A 45 7.69 2.00 6.62
C LYS A 45 8.72 3.12 6.53
N LYS A 46 9.13 3.54 5.33
CA LYS A 46 10.01 4.70 5.14
C LYS A 46 9.35 6.03 5.52
N VAL A 47 8.02 6.12 5.38
CA VAL A 47 7.26 7.34 5.66
C VAL A 47 6.86 7.40 7.14
N GLU A 48 6.51 6.26 7.73
CA GLU A 48 6.23 6.09 9.16
C GLU A 48 6.82 4.76 9.62
N ASP A 49 7.82 4.81 10.50
CA ASP A 49 8.54 3.61 10.96
C ASP A 49 7.63 2.63 11.74
N ASP A 50 6.59 3.19 12.39
CA ASP A 50 5.55 2.49 13.16
C ASP A 50 4.40 1.92 12.28
N CYS A 51 4.47 2.06 10.96
CA CYS A 51 3.42 1.60 10.07
C CYS A 51 3.47 0.06 9.87
N GLU A 52 2.63 -0.66 10.62
CA GLU A 52 2.43 -2.10 10.47
C GLU A 52 1.30 -2.43 9.47
N ILE A 53 1.67 -2.94 8.29
CA ILE A 53 0.72 -3.52 7.34
C ILE A 53 0.63 -5.03 7.59
N TYR A 54 -0.51 -5.47 8.11
CA TYR A 54 -0.85 -6.88 8.27
C TYR A 54 -1.38 -7.43 6.94
N LEU A 55 -0.72 -8.47 6.42
CA LEU A 55 -0.94 -9.10 5.12
C LEU A 55 -1.80 -10.37 5.22
#